data_AF-H0R262-F1
#
_entry.id   AF-H0R262-F1
#
_cell.length_a   1.000
_cell.length_b   1.000
_cell.length_c   1.000
_cell.angle_alpha   90.00
_cell.angle_beta   90.00
_cell.angle_gamma   90.00
#
_symmetry.space_group_name_H-M   'P 1'
#
loop_
_entity.id
_entity.type
_entity.pdbx_description
1 polymer ?
#
loop_
_entity_poly.entity_id
_entity_poly.type
_entity_poly.pdbx_seq_one_letter_code
_entity_poly.pdbx_strand_id
1 'polypeptide(L)'
;MLVYYFGTKEALFTAALESRRQNFRLAFDAVSSPEEFVLALRSLLREMTAGSKEPEARLLIQILGAGTAGNGEYRAFASAAIADMTTALRDAILRMGGDARTAGGHATVIGAAFRGLLIDRLTSTAASEADQEAETMFSMLADLAAGRR
;
A
#
# COMPACT_ATOMS: atom_id res chain seq x y z
N MET A 1 -22.67 -23.21 -1.17
CA MET A 1 -21.70 -24.02 -0.39
C MET A 1 -20.57 -23.20 0.25
N LEU A 2 -20.21 -22.02 -0.25
CA LEU A 2 -19.14 -21.19 0.33
C LEU A 2 -19.54 -20.49 1.64
N VAL A 3 -20.80 -20.07 1.78
CA VAL A 3 -21.33 -19.47 3.02
C VAL A 3 -21.32 -20.45 4.20
N TYR A 4 -21.42 -21.76 3.95
CA TYR A 4 -21.40 -22.78 5.02
C TYR A 4 -20.00 -22.95 5.64
N TYR A 5 -18.94 -22.58 4.91
CA TYR A 5 -17.55 -22.71 5.35
C TYR A 5 -17.01 -21.42 5.98
N PHE A 6 -17.45 -20.26 5.48
CA PHE A 6 -16.96 -18.94 5.92
C PHE A 6 -17.97 -18.16 6.77
N GLY A 7 -19.23 -18.58 6.85
CA GLY A 7 -20.28 -17.90 7.61
C GLY A 7 -20.84 -16.65 6.92
N THR A 8 -19.98 -15.74 6.47
CA THR A 8 -20.36 -14.47 5.81
C THR A 8 -19.68 -14.32 4.45
N LYS A 9 -20.17 -13.39 3.62
CA LYS A 9 -19.52 -13.03 2.35
C LYS A 9 -18.18 -12.32 2.64
N GLU A 10 -18.17 -11.51 3.70
CA GLU A 10 -17.04 -10.75 4.21
C GLU A 10 -15.87 -11.67 4.58
N ALA A 11 -16.13 -12.72 5.36
CA ALA A 11 -15.18 -13.74 5.78
C ALA A 11 -14.55 -14.48 4.59
N LEU A 12 -15.34 -14.74 3.55
CA LEU A 12 -14.83 -15.35 2.33
C LEU A 12 -13.87 -14.42 1.59
N PHE A 13 -14.22 -13.14 1.45
CA PHE A 13 -13.37 -12.17 0.77
C PHE A 13 -12.09 -11.89 1.55
N THR A 14 -12.15 -11.78 2.88
CA THR A 14 -10.97 -11.60 3.72
C THR A 14 -10.07 -12.84 3.67
N ALA A 15 -10.61 -14.06 3.78
CA ALA A 15 -9.82 -15.28 3.67
C ALA A 15 -9.16 -15.45 2.29
N ALA A 16 -9.87 -15.13 1.21
CA ALA A 16 -9.31 -15.15 -0.14
C ALA A 16 -8.15 -14.16 -0.28
N LEU A 17 -8.30 -12.95 0.27
CA LEU A 17 -7.25 -11.93 0.26
C LEU A 17 -6.08 -12.25 1.19
N GLU A 18 -6.31 -12.89 2.33
CA GLU A 18 -5.22 -13.32 3.22
C GLU A 18 -4.29 -14.31 2.51
N SER A 19 -4.84 -15.22 1.70
CA SER A 19 -4.05 -16.16 0.90
C SER A 19 -3.22 -15.48 -0.20
N ARG A 20 -3.61 -14.28 -0.62
CA ARG A 20 -2.98 -13.49 -1.69
C ARG A 20 -2.44 -12.15 -1.19
N ARG A 21 -2.27 -12.01 0.12
CA ARG A 21 -2.00 -10.73 0.77
C ARG A 21 -0.72 -10.16 0.18
N GLN A 22 -0.76 -8.88 -0.17
CA GLN A 22 0.42 -8.18 -0.62
C GLN A 22 1.48 -8.23 0.48
N ASN A 23 2.61 -8.86 0.18
CA ASN A 23 3.73 -8.89 1.09
C ASN A 23 4.51 -7.58 0.95
N PHE A 24 4.00 -6.52 1.58
CA PHE A 24 4.65 -5.21 1.57
C PHE A 24 6.07 -5.27 2.13
N ARG A 25 6.34 -6.19 3.06
CA ARG A 25 7.69 -6.39 3.59
C ARG A 25 8.67 -6.75 2.48
N LEU A 26 8.34 -7.72 1.62
CA LEU A 26 9.19 -8.09 0.49
C LEU A 26 9.45 -6.93 -0.48
N ALA A 27 8.46 -6.05 -0.68
CA ALA A 27 8.62 -4.90 -1.58
C ALA A 27 9.66 -3.89 -1.08
N PHE A 28 9.89 -3.80 0.23
CA PHE A 28 10.77 -2.81 0.84
C PHE A 28 11.99 -3.40 1.57
N ASP A 29 12.14 -4.73 1.60
CA ASP A 29 13.14 -5.41 2.45
C ASP A 29 14.59 -5.08 2.07
N ALA A 30 14.84 -4.94 0.77
CA ALA A 30 16.16 -4.64 0.23
C ALA A 30 16.47 -3.13 0.18
N VAL A 31 15.53 -2.26 0.58
CA VAL A 31 15.70 -0.81 0.44
C VAL A 31 16.63 -0.27 1.52
N SER A 32 17.71 0.36 1.07
CA SER A 32 18.78 0.94 1.89
C SER A 32 19.15 2.38 1.48
N SER A 33 18.65 2.88 0.34
CA SER A 33 18.83 4.27 -0.09
C SER A 33 17.53 4.95 -0.55
N PRO A 34 17.45 6.29 -0.56
CA PRO A 34 16.29 7.02 -1.09
C PRO A 34 15.98 6.69 -2.56
N GLU A 35 16.99 6.44 -3.38
CA GLU A 35 16.83 6.07 -4.79
C GLU A 35 16.19 4.67 -4.91
N GLU A 36 16.65 3.71 -4.11
CA GLU A 36 16.05 2.38 -4.03
C GLU A 36 14.60 2.44 -3.52
N PHE A 37 14.30 3.37 -2.62
CA PHE A 37 12.94 3.59 -2.13
C PHE A 37 11.99 4.08 -3.21
N VAL A 38 12.43 5.03 -4.05
CA VAL A 38 11.66 5.48 -5.22
C VAL A 38 11.43 4.31 -6.19
N LEU A 39 12.48 3.51 -6.46
CA LEU A 39 12.35 2.34 -7.33
C LEU A 39 11.36 1.31 -6.77
N ALA A 40 11.39 1.06 -5.46
CA ALA A 40 10.46 0.16 -4.79
C ALA A 40 9.00 0.64 -4.89
N LEU A 41 8.75 1.93 -4.64
CA LEU A 41 7.41 2.54 -4.79
C LEU A 41 6.91 2.44 -6.23
N ARG A 42 7.77 2.76 -7.22
CA ARG A 42 7.44 2.67 -8.64
C ARG A 42 7.13 1.24 -9.08
N SER A 43 7.96 0.28 -8.65
CA SER A 43 7.75 -1.14 -8.94
C SER A 43 6.44 -1.64 -8.35
N LEU A 44 6.17 -1.29 -7.10
CA LEU A 44 4.94 -1.67 -6.41
C LEU A 44 3.70 -1.06 -7.09
N LEU A 45 3.75 0.23 -7.46
CA LEU A 45 2.65 0.88 -8.19
C LEU A 45 2.37 0.13 -9.49
N ARG A 46 3.40 -0.11 -10.30
CA ARG A 46 3.28 -0.78 -11.60
C ARG A 46 2.72 -2.20 -11.46
N GLU A 47 3.22 -2.97 -10.50
CA GLU A 47 2.70 -4.32 -10.23
C GLU A 47 1.20 -4.30 -9.87
N MET A 48 0.77 -3.30 -9.10
CA MET A 48 -0.59 -3.16 -8.60
C MET A 48 -1.56 -2.51 -9.59
N THR A 49 -1.10 -1.85 -10.66
CA THR A 49 -1.95 -1.14 -11.62
C THR A 49 -1.92 -1.71 -13.03
N ALA A 50 -0.86 -2.40 -13.42
CA ALA A 50 -0.69 -2.96 -14.76
C ALA A 50 -0.01 -4.35 -14.75
N GLY A 51 0.27 -4.90 -13.57
CA GLY A 51 0.93 -6.19 -13.41
C GLY A 51 -0.03 -7.30 -13.01
N SER A 52 0.54 -8.47 -12.69
CA SER A 52 -0.22 -9.65 -12.26
C SER A 52 -0.99 -9.47 -10.96
N LYS A 53 -0.73 -8.40 -10.20
CA LYS A 53 -1.35 -8.07 -8.92
C LYS A 53 -2.49 -7.06 -9.05
N GLU A 54 -2.82 -6.59 -10.25
CA GLU A 54 -3.90 -5.61 -10.46
C GLU A 54 -5.26 -6.10 -9.91
N PRO A 55 -5.71 -7.35 -10.14
CA PRO A 55 -6.98 -7.83 -9.59
C PRO A 55 -7.00 -7.81 -8.05
N GLU A 56 -5.90 -8.26 -7.42
CA GLU A 56 -5.73 -8.24 -5.97
C GLU A 56 -5.71 -6.80 -5.43
N ALA A 57 -5.04 -5.88 -6.12
CA ALA A 57 -4.99 -4.47 -5.74
C ALA A 57 -6.38 -3.82 -5.81
N ARG A 58 -7.15 -4.06 -6.88
CA ARG A 58 -8.53 -3.57 -7.00
C ARG A 58 -9.42 -4.07 -5.88
N LEU A 59 -9.31 -5.36 -5.52
CA LEU A 59 -10.08 -5.94 -4.44
C LEU A 59 -9.65 -5.37 -3.08
N LEU A 60 -8.34 -5.21 -2.85
CA LEU A 60 -7.81 -4.58 -1.65
C LEU A 60 -8.39 -3.17 -1.47
N ILE A 61 -8.34 -2.32 -2.50
CA ILE A 61 -8.89 -0.95 -2.44
C ILE A 61 -10.39 -0.95 -2.13
N GLN A 62 -11.17 -1.86 -2.72
CA GLN A 62 -12.60 -1.99 -2.41
C GLN A 62 -12.84 -2.35 -0.94
N ILE A 63 -12.05 -3.27 -0.36
CA ILE A 63 -12.17 -3.63 1.05
C ILE A 63 -11.72 -2.49 1.96
N LEU A 64 -10.65 -1.77 1.62
CA LEU A 64 -10.23 -0.59 2.36
C LEU A 64 -11.36 0.45 2.40
N GLY A 65 -12.02 0.71 1.26
CA GLY A 65 -13.19 1.58 1.18
C GLY A 65 -14.37 1.07 1.99
N ALA A 66 -14.76 -0.19 1.83
CA ALA A 66 -15.86 -0.81 2.57
C ALA A 66 -15.63 -0.81 4.10
N GLY A 67 -14.39 -0.98 4.55
CA GLY A 67 -14.02 -0.93 5.97
C GLY A 67 -14.29 0.42 6.64
N THR A 68 -14.45 1.51 5.88
CA THR A 68 -14.79 2.84 6.42
C THR A 68 -16.23 2.94 6.91
N ALA A 69 -17.14 2.07 6.44
CA ALA A 69 -18.52 2.01 6.89
C ALA A 69 -18.69 1.44 8.32
N GLY A 70 -17.58 1.06 8.98
CA GLY A 70 -17.52 0.91 10.43
C GLY A 70 -17.76 -0.49 10.99
N ASN A 71 -18.14 -1.48 10.18
CA ASN A 71 -18.60 -2.78 10.70
C ASN A 71 -17.83 -3.97 10.14
N GLY A 72 -17.54 -4.96 11.01
CA GLY A 72 -17.20 -6.33 10.63
C GLY A 72 -15.75 -6.59 10.17
N GLU A 73 -15.59 -7.72 9.49
CA GLU A 73 -14.30 -8.32 9.11
C GLU A 73 -13.49 -7.46 8.13
N TYR A 74 -14.16 -6.65 7.29
CA TYR A 74 -13.50 -5.71 6.40
C TYR A 74 -12.73 -4.62 7.14
N ARG A 75 -13.27 -4.10 8.25
CA ARG A 75 -12.55 -3.08 9.05
C ARG A 75 -11.29 -3.68 9.69
N ALA A 76 -11.41 -4.90 10.22
CA ALA A 76 -10.27 -5.61 10.82
C ALA A 76 -9.18 -5.91 9.77
N PHE A 77 -9.57 -6.45 8.61
CA PHE A 77 -8.65 -6.72 7.52
C PHE A 77 -7.99 -5.44 6.99
N ALA A 78 -8.77 -4.37 6.76
CA ALA A 78 -8.26 -3.09 6.28
C ALA A 78 -7.25 -2.48 7.25
N SER A 79 -7.56 -2.50 8.56
CA SER A 79 -6.66 -2.01 9.60
C SER A 79 -5.35 -2.80 9.62
N ALA A 80 -5.41 -4.13 9.47
CA ALA A 80 -4.22 -4.97 9.42
C ALA A 80 -3.39 -4.69 8.17
N ALA A 81 -4.02 -4.57 6.99
CA ALA A 81 -3.31 -4.32 5.73
C ALA A 81 -2.58 -2.97 5.75
N ILE A 82 -3.22 -1.93 6.31
CA ILE A 82 -2.60 -0.62 6.51
C ILE A 82 -1.40 -0.74 7.47
N ALA A 83 -1.57 -1.44 8.60
CA ALA A 83 -0.50 -1.62 9.58
C ALA A 83 0.73 -2.34 8.99
N ASP A 84 0.53 -3.38 8.17
CA ASP A 84 1.62 -4.08 7.49
C ASP A 84 2.40 -3.15 6.55
N MET A 85 1.69 -2.37 5.73
CA MET A 85 2.33 -1.43 4.83
C MET A 85 3.09 -0.35 5.60
N THR A 86 2.48 0.24 6.64
CA THR A 86 3.13 1.24 7.47
C THR A 86 4.37 0.68 8.18
N THR A 87 4.33 -0.58 8.62
CA THR A 87 5.48 -1.25 9.24
C THR A 87 6.61 -1.43 8.23
N ALA A 88 6.32 -1.96 7.04
CA ALA A 88 7.32 -2.15 5.99
C ALA A 88 7.99 -0.82 5.56
N LEU A 89 7.19 0.24 5.43
CA LEU A 89 7.70 1.58 5.11
C LEU A 89 8.58 2.15 6.23
N ARG A 90 8.14 2.02 7.50
CA ARG A 90 8.92 2.46 8.66
C ARG A 90 10.28 1.74 8.71
N ASP A 91 10.29 0.42 8.51
CA ASP A 91 11.51 -0.37 8.56
C ASP A 91 12.48 0.03 7.45
N ALA A 92 11.97 0.32 6.24
CA ALA A 92 12.79 0.88 5.17
C ALA A 92 13.36 2.27 5.52
N ILE A 93 12.56 3.18 6.09
CA ILE A 93 13.03 4.50 6.54
C ILE A 93 14.15 4.37 7.55
N LEU A 94 14.02 3.46 8.52
CA LEU A 94 15.06 3.19 9.51
C LEU A 94 16.33 2.63 8.88
N ARG A 95 16.22 1.71 7.92
CA ARG A 95 17.37 1.15 7.18
C ARG A 95 18.13 2.21 6.39
N MET A 96 17.42 3.18 5.81
CA MET A 96 18.01 4.33 5.11
C MET A 96 18.66 5.36 6.07
N GLY A 97 18.60 5.14 7.38
CA GLY A 97 19.18 6.04 8.39
C GLY A 97 18.24 7.15 8.89
N GLY A 98 16.93 7.05 8.66
CA GLY A 98 15.95 8.02 9.14
C GLY A 98 15.79 8.06 10.67
N ASP A 99 15.32 9.19 11.22
CA ASP A 99 15.09 9.35 12.67
C ASP A 99 13.95 8.43 13.14
N ALA A 100 14.24 7.54 14.10
CA ALA A 100 13.27 6.61 14.66
C ALA A 100 12.04 7.29 15.29
N ARG A 101 12.19 8.53 15.76
CA ARG A 101 11.09 9.33 16.32
C ARG A 101 10.11 9.82 15.26
N THR A 102 10.56 10.06 14.04
CA THR A 102 9.71 10.57 12.94
C THR A 102 9.34 9.50 11.93
N ALA A 103 10.09 8.39 11.87
CA ALA A 103 9.91 7.30 10.91
C ALA A 103 8.47 6.75 10.85
N GLY A 104 7.81 6.56 12.00
CA GLY A 104 6.42 6.11 12.04
C GLY A 104 5.43 7.11 11.43
N GLY A 105 5.64 8.41 11.68
CA GLY A 105 4.84 9.48 11.10
C GLY A 105 5.04 9.57 9.59
N HIS A 106 6.29 9.54 9.14
CA HIS A 106 6.63 9.56 7.71
C HIS A 106 6.07 8.34 6.98
N ALA A 107 6.20 7.14 7.55
CA ALA A 107 5.63 5.91 6.99
C ALA A 107 4.10 6.00 6.84
N THR A 108 3.41 6.61 7.80
CA THR A 108 1.97 6.81 7.75
C THR A 108 1.58 7.74 6.59
N VAL A 109 2.28 8.87 6.45
CA VAL A 109 2.05 9.84 5.36
C VAL A 109 2.33 9.19 4.00
N ILE A 110 3.46 8.52 3.85
CA ILE A 110 3.86 7.83 2.61
C ILE A 110 2.83 6.77 2.24
N GLY A 111 2.42 5.93 3.20
CA GLY A 111 1.41 4.90 2.96
C GLY A 111 0.05 5.47 2.60
N ALA A 112 -0.33 6.63 3.14
CA ALA A 112 -1.56 7.33 2.75
C ALA A 112 -1.48 7.91 1.33
N ALA A 113 -0.39 8.60 1.02
CA ALA A 113 -0.16 9.18 -0.31
C ALA A 113 -0.16 8.10 -1.40
N PHE A 114 0.57 7.00 -1.18
CA PHE A 114 0.62 5.88 -2.12
C PHE A 114 -0.75 5.23 -2.35
N ARG A 115 -1.57 5.07 -1.30
CA ARG A 115 -2.95 4.55 -1.44
C ARG A 115 -3.85 5.50 -2.22
N GLY A 116 -3.71 6.81 -2.02
CA GLY A 116 -4.42 7.81 -2.82
C GLY A 116 -4.08 7.67 -4.30
N LEU A 117 -2.79 7.59 -4.62
CA LEU A 117 -2.31 7.38 -5.98
C LEU A 117 -2.83 6.07 -6.61
N LEU A 118 -2.88 4.99 -5.84
CA LEU A 118 -3.46 3.72 -6.31
C LEU A 118 -4.94 3.86 -6.65
N ILE A 119 -5.72 4.57 -5.83
CA ILE A 119 -7.14 4.83 -6.10
C ILE A 119 -7.25 5.59 -7.41
N ASP A 120 -6.55 6.71 -7.54
CA ASP A 120 -6.58 7.55 -8.73
C ASP A 120 -6.21 6.73 -9.97
N ARG A 121 -5.12 5.93 -9.90
CA ARG A 121 -4.66 5.10 -11.03
C ARG A 121 -5.64 4.00 -11.41
N LEU A 122 -6.29 3.35 -10.45
CA LEU A 122 -7.21 2.24 -10.71
C LEU A 122 -8.61 2.72 -11.16
N THR A 123 -8.94 3.99 -10.90
CA THR A 123 -10.21 4.60 -11.33
C THR A 123 -10.10 5.51 -12.56
N SER A 124 -8.90 6.03 -12.85
CA SER A 124 -8.68 6.95 -13.97
C SER A 124 -8.77 6.26 -15.34
N THR A 125 -9.37 6.95 -16.30
CA THR A 125 -9.35 6.58 -17.72
C THR A 125 -8.13 7.15 -18.46
N ALA A 126 -7.35 8.04 -17.83
CA ALA A 126 -6.16 8.70 -18.37
C ALA A 126 -4.89 8.22 -17.64
N ALA A 127 -4.49 6.97 -17.93
CA ALA A 127 -3.40 6.29 -17.21
C ALA A 127 -2.03 7.00 -17.32
N SER A 128 -1.74 7.68 -18.44
CA SER A 128 -0.45 8.31 -18.70
C SER A 128 -0.18 9.57 -17.86
N GLU A 129 -1.23 10.37 -17.59
CA GLU A 129 -1.10 11.60 -16.81
C GLU A 129 -0.83 11.27 -15.34
N ALA A 130 -1.55 10.28 -14.80
CA ALA A 130 -1.39 9.83 -13.43
C ALA A 130 -0.03 9.11 -13.18
N ASP A 131 0.58 8.51 -14.20
CA ASP A 131 1.95 7.98 -14.09
C ASP A 131 3.00 9.10 -13.99
N GLN A 132 2.78 10.26 -14.62
CA GLN A 132 3.71 11.40 -14.53
C GLN A 132 3.60 12.11 -13.18
N GLU A 133 2.39 12.24 -12.63
CA GLU A 133 2.16 12.79 -11.29
C GLU A 133 2.74 11.90 -10.19
N ALA A 134 2.68 10.56 -10.37
CA ALA A 134 3.30 9.59 -9.49
C ALA A 134 4.81 9.84 -9.29
N GLU A 135 5.54 10.15 -10.36
CA GLU A 135 7.00 10.37 -10.30
C GLU A 135 7.38 11.59 -9.46
N THR A 136 6.60 12.67 -9.57
CA THR A 136 6.79 13.87 -8.75
C THR A 136 6.52 13.55 -7.28
N MET A 137 5.43 12.82 -7.01
CA MET A 137 5.08 12.39 -5.65
C MET A 137 6.17 11.49 -5.04
N PHE A 138 6.68 10.50 -5.78
CA PHE A 138 7.71 9.59 -5.25
C PHE A 138 9.00 10.31 -4.85
N SER A 139 9.40 11.33 -5.61
CA SER A 139 10.55 12.16 -5.27
C SER A 139 10.32 12.89 -3.93
N MET A 140 9.16 13.51 -3.74
CA MET A 140 8.79 14.18 -2.48
C MET A 140 8.72 13.20 -1.30
N LEU A 141 8.19 12.00 -1.52
CA LEU A 141 8.09 10.96 -0.50
C LEU A 141 9.46 10.41 -0.09
N ALA A 142 10.42 10.33 -1.03
CA ALA A 142 11.79 9.92 -0.73
C ALA A 142 12.54 10.97 0.09
N ASP A 143 12.34 12.26 -0.18
CA ASP A 143 12.91 13.32 0.65
C ASP A 143 12.31 13.34 2.05
N LEU A 144 10.98 13.14 2.17
CA LEU A 144 10.33 12.94 3.46
C LEU A 144 10.91 11.73 4.20
N ALA A 145 11.10 10.60 3.53
CA ALA A 145 11.70 9.40 4.10
C ALA A 145 13.14 9.65 4.58
N ALA A 146 13.92 10.42 3.82
CA ALA A 146 15.29 10.82 4.17
C ALA A 146 15.37 11.93 5.23
N GLY A 147 14.24 12.54 5.61
CA GLY A 147 14.21 13.68 6.53
C GLY A 147 14.74 14.99 5.94
N ARG A 148 14.80 15.09 4.61
CA ARG A 148 15.17 16.31 3.88
C ARG A 148 13.90 17.13 3.63
N ARG A 149 13.95 18.43 3.89
CA ARG A 149 12.88 19.40 3.58
C ARG A 149 13.36 20.35 2.49
#